data_AF-M7NWU8-F1
#
_entry.id   AF-M7NWU8-F1
#
_cell.length_a   1.000
_cell.length_b   1.000
_cell.length_c   1.000
_cell.angle_alpha   90.00
_cell.angle_beta   90.00
_cell.angle_gamma   90.00
#
_symmetry.space_group_name_H-M   'P 1'
#
loop_
_entity.id
_entity.type
_entity.pdbx_description
1 polymer ?
#
loop_
_entity_poly.entity_id
_entity_poly.type
_entity_poly.pdbx_seq_one_letter_code
_entity_poly.pdbx_strand_id
1 'polypeptide(L)'
;MADKQLKQSVTVQDVFISAITSSLASSSPKGDLNSSQIPFDDDDSSVAPFSLHILTQNFKKISSRIGILFQARDKLASIFQWENPYKTLSFLCIYTLISINPSLILMIPSTIFIFGLLLPSYEARYPDSYSDIFSLNNKDIITSKKSNTNGKPSEAKDFTINIRNIQNSMSEYTHFYDLIYGFLLKYTSFNDDKLSSTVFLFCIIISVFLILFSHWIPLRLIFLLFGWISVLSINTDVQKAIKALIEEYKKNRLQLESDLFFNYDYIYNWIDYNYIAPEIPKKTIFVEIFEFELKTDQKNEKLIYYSSNPYALPPNKTSTPAEEGLRELLYDDSSITGSINCIHPPEGYKFEKNSFWKVDDNNTENLSINLNHKDWRRRRLRREVVLS
;
A
#
# COMPACT_ATOMS: atom_id res chain seq x y z
N MET A 1 -36.56 -43.06 39.27
CA MET A 1 -35.46 -42.09 39.45
C MET A 1 -34.47 -42.30 38.32
N ALA A 2 -34.52 -41.45 37.29
CA ALA A 2 -33.55 -41.45 36.20
C ALA A 2 -32.78 -40.14 36.28
N ASP A 3 -31.49 -40.24 36.61
CA ASP A 3 -30.59 -39.10 36.72
C ASP A 3 -30.43 -38.45 35.35
N LYS A 4 -30.99 -37.25 35.22
CA LYS A 4 -30.89 -36.44 34.02
C LYS A 4 -29.60 -35.62 34.14
N GLN A 5 -28.48 -36.15 33.66
CA GLN A 5 -27.24 -35.39 33.57
C GLN A 5 -27.47 -34.15 32.71
N LEU A 6 -27.39 -32.99 33.35
CA LEU A 6 -27.56 -31.67 32.75
C LEU A 6 -26.30 -31.39 31.93
N LYS A 7 -26.40 -31.53 30.61
CA LYS A 7 -25.31 -31.27 29.66
C LYS A 7 -24.94 -29.78 29.76
N GLN A 8 -23.85 -29.49 30.46
CA GLN A 8 -23.33 -28.14 30.66
C GLN A 8 -23.01 -27.54 29.29
N SER A 9 -23.60 -26.39 28.97
CA SER A 9 -23.36 -25.69 27.72
C SER A 9 -21.94 -25.14 27.74
N VAL A 10 -21.02 -25.83 27.07
CA VAL A 10 -19.64 -25.35 26.87
C VAL A 10 -19.71 -24.08 26.03
N THR A 11 -19.20 -22.98 26.58
CA THR A 11 -19.17 -21.68 25.90
C THR A 11 -18.00 -21.66 24.90
N VAL A 12 -18.10 -20.93 23.79
CA VAL A 12 -16.96 -20.73 22.85
C VAL A 12 -15.71 -20.22 23.58
N GLN A 13 -15.91 -19.45 24.65
CA GLN A 13 -14.86 -19.01 25.55
C GLN A 13 -14.13 -20.17 26.23
N ASP A 14 -14.85 -21.20 26.69
CA ASP A 14 -14.26 -22.37 27.33
C ASP A 14 -13.48 -23.23 26.33
N VAL A 15 -13.98 -23.36 25.10
CA VAL A 15 -13.26 -24.03 24.01
C VAL A 15 -11.99 -23.27 23.66
N PHE A 16 -12.09 -21.94 23.54
CA PHE A 16 -10.94 -21.09 23.26
C PHE A 16 -9.90 -21.15 24.39
N ILE A 17 -10.33 -21.07 25.65
CA ILE A 17 -9.46 -21.23 26.83
C ILE A 17 -8.84 -22.62 26.85
N SER A 18 -9.60 -23.67 26.54
CA SER A 18 -9.08 -25.04 26.49
C SER A 18 -8.00 -25.21 25.40
N ALA A 19 -8.21 -24.60 24.22
CA ALA A 19 -7.25 -24.59 23.11
C ALA A 19 -5.99 -23.77 23.45
N ILE A 20 -6.14 -22.67 24.19
CA ILE A 20 -5.01 -21.91 24.75
C ILE A 20 -4.24 -22.77 25.74
N THR A 21 -4.92 -23.43 26.68
CA THR A 21 -4.26 -24.27 27.69
C THR A 21 -3.59 -25.50 27.09
N SER A 22 -4.16 -26.11 26.04
CA SER A 22 -3.51 -27.23 25.33
C SER A 22 -2.30 -26.78 24.52
N SER A 23 -2.37 -25.59 23.89
CA SER A 23 -1.25 -24.99 23.16
C SER A 23 -0.09 -24.57 24.09
N LEU A 24 -0.41 -24.12 25.31
CA LEU A 24 0.59 -23.82 26.33
C LEU A 24 1.16 -25.11 26.95
N ALA A 25 0.34 -26.14 27.16
CA ALA A 25 0.78 -27.43 27.68
C ALA A 25 1.75 -28.15 26.72
N SER A 26 1.56 -28.04 25.40
CA SER A 26 2.50 -28.60 24.41
C SER A 26 3.85 -27.85 24.33
N SER A 27 3.96 -26.68 24.96
CA SER A 27 5.19 -25.87 24.98
C SER A 27 6.03 -26.03 26.27
N SER A 28 5.60 -26.89 27.20
CA SER A 28 6.32 -27.13 28.46
C SER A 28 7.31 -28.30 28.31
N PRO A 29 8.63 -28.09 28.51
CA PRO A 29 9.60 -29.17 28.46
C PRO A 29 9.68 -29.85 29.83
N LYS A 30 8.94 -30.94 30.07
CA LYS A 30 9.22 -31.83 31.21
C LYS A 30 8.90 -33.30 30.91
N GLY A 31 9.97 -34.08 30.80
CA GLY A 31 10.23 -35.30 31.58
C GLY A 31 9.11 -36.33 31.76
N ASP A 32 9.32 -37.45 31.06
CA ASP A 32 9.19 -38.83 31.52
C ASP A 32 7.84 -39.57 31.57
N LEU A 33 7.84 -40.62 30.73
CA LEU A 33 7.46 -42.03 30.93
C LEU A 33 5.98 -42.46 30.83
N ASN A 34 5.77 -43.24 29.77
CA ASN A 34 4.77 -44.30 29.56
C ASN A 34 3.32 -43.89 29.28
N SER A 35 3.03 -43.65 28.00
CA SER A 35 1.82 -44.19 27.39
C SER A 35 2.10 -44.60 25.94
N SER A 36 1.97 -45.90 25.68
CA SER A 36 2.14 -46.53 24.38
C SER A 36 0.87 -46.34 23.55
N GLN A 37 0.89 -45.44 22.56
CA GLN A 37 -0.10 -45.41 21.47
C GLN A 37 0.52 -44.95 20.14
N ILE A 38 0.62 -45.93 19.23
CA ILE A 38 0.45 -45.86 17.76
C ILE A 38 1.42 -44.92 17.00
N PRO A 39 2.34 -45.45 16.18
CA PRO A 39 3.09 -44.63 15.23
C PRO A 39 2.14 -44.19 14.11
N PHE A 40 1.66 -42.96 14.21
CA PHE A 40 1.23 -42.21 13.03
C PHE A 40 2.50 -41.72 12.36
N ASP A 41 2.84 -42.29 11.21
CA ASP A 41 3.78 -41.73 10.25
C ASP A 41 3.20 -40.39 9.74
N ASP A 42 3.37 -39.33 10.54
CA ASP A 42 3.17 -37.95 10.09
C ASP A 42 4.43 -37.51 9.34
N ASP A 43 4.62 -38.05 8.13
CA ASP A 43 5.57 -37.52 7.14
C ASP A 43 4.97 -36.30 6.41
N ASP A 44 4.34 -35.40 7.17
CA ASP A 44 3.76 -34.13 6.70
C ASP A 44 4.54 -32.94 7.30
N SER A 45 5.84 -32.98 7.04
CA SER A 45 6.82 -32.00 7.46
C SER A 45 6.75 -30.71 6.62
N SER A 46 5.84 -29.78 6.96
CA SER A 46 6.00 -28.35 6.59
C SER A 46 5.05 -27.36 7.26
N VAL A 47 3.99 -27.82 7.93
CA VAL A 47 2.95 -26.91 8.43
C VAL A 47 3.31 -26.42 9.83
N ALA A 48 3.52 -25.11 10.02
CA ALA A 48 3.87 -24.55 11.32
C ALA A 48 2.83 -24.91 12.41
N PRO A 49 3.26 -25.24 13.64
CA PRO A 49 2.33 -25.50 14.74
C PRO A 49 1.51 -24.25 15.08
N PHE A 50 0.31 -24.45 15.61
CA PHE A 50 -0.54 -23.36 16.06
C PHE A 50 0.16 -22.55 17.16
N SER A 51 0.22 -21.23 17.01
CA SER A 51 0.65 -20.34 18.08
C SER A 51 -0.13 -19.03 18.04
N LEU A 52 -0.66 -18.63 19.20
CA LEU A 52 -1.45 -17.41 19.33
C LEU A 52 -0.66 -16.16 18.98
N HIS A 53 0.66 -16.18 19.22
CA HIS A 53 1.54 -15.09 18.88
C HIS A 53 1.65 -14.90 17.36
N ILE A 54 1.91 -15.98 16.60
CA ILE A 54 1.97 -15.94 15.13
C ILE A 54 0.59 -15.59 14.56
N LEU A 55 -0.49 -16.14 15.11
CA LEU A 55 -1.86 -15.78 14.72
C LEU A 55 -2.10 -14.27 14.87
N THR A 56 -1.73 -13.69 16.00
CA THR A 56 -1.93 -12.25 16.26
C THR A 56 -1.10 -11.38 15.33
N GLN A 57 0.16 -11.76 15.10
CA GLN A 57 1.05 -11.07 14.16
C GLN A 57 0.53 -11.15 12.72
N ASN A 58 0.11 -12.33 12.27
CA ASN A 58 -0.44 -12.54 10.93
C ASN A 58 -1.78 -11.81 10.77
N PHE A 59 -2.63 -11.83 11.78
CA PHE A 59 -3.87 -11.06 11.79
C PHE A 59 -3.62 -9.56 11.64
N LYS A 60 -2.63 -9.00 12.35
CA LYS A 60 -2.23 -7.60 12.19
C LYS A 60 -1.79 -7.30 10.74
N LYS A 61 -0.96 -8.17 10.15
CA LYS A 61 -0.48 -8.04 8.76
C LYS A 61 -1.61 -8.11 7.73
N ILE A 62 -2.60 -8.96 7.96
CA ILE A 62 -3.78 -9.06 7.09
C ILE A 62 -4.67 -7.85 7.27
N SER A 63 -4.95 -7.46 8.51
CA SER A 63 -5.82 -6.33 8.80
C SER A 63 -5.29 -5.04 8.17
N SER A 64 -3.97 -4.89 7.98
CA SER A 64 -3.38 -3.74 7.28
C SER A 64 -3.51 -3.80 5.76
N ARG A 65 -3.80 -4.97 5.16
CA ARG A 65 -3.85 -5.20 3.69
C ARG A 65 -5.26 -5.50 3.18
N ILE A 66 -6.14 -6.01 4.04
CA ILE A 66 -7.51 -6.43 3.71
C ILE A 66 -8.38 -5.27 3.19
N GLY A 67 -8.00 -4.03 3.47
CA GLY A 67 -8.72 -2.83 3.04
C GLY A 67 -8.98 -2.80 1.52
N ILE A 68 -8.05 -3.31 0.70
CA ILE A 68 -8.24 -3.38 -0.75
C ILE A 68 -9.43 -4.26 -1.15
N LEU A 69 -9.65 -5.37 -0.42
CA LEU A 69 -10.74 -6.31 -0.69
C LEU A 69 -12.09 -5.71 -0.27
N PHE A 70 -12.10 -4.94 0.82
CA PHE A 70 -13.32 -4.20 1.22
C PHE A 70 -13.69 -3.14 0.20
N GLN A 71 -12.72 -2.36 -0.29
CA GLN A 71 -12.99 -1.39 -1.36
C GLN A 71 -13.50 -2.05 -2.65
N ALA A 72 -12.92 -3.20 -3.04
CA ALA A 72 -13.37 -3.94 -4.21
C ALA A 72 -14.82 -4.46 -4.02
N ARG A 73 -15.12 -5.00 -2.84
CA ARG A 73 -16.48 -5.43 -2.46
C ARG A 73 -17.46 -4.26 -2.54
N ASP A 74 -17.12 -3.12 -1.94
CA ASP A 74 -18.03 -1.96 -1.86
C ASP A 74 -18.28 -1.36 -3.24
N LYS A 75 -17.24 -1.30 -4.11
CA LYS A 75 -17.40 -0.91 -5.52
C LYS A 75 -18.33 -1.85 -6.29
N LEU A 76 -18.18 -3.17 -6.09
CA LEU A 76 -19.07 -4.16 -6.72
C LEU A 76 -20.50 -4.03 -6.19
N ALA A 77 -20.67 -3.84 -4.88
CA ALA A 77 -21.98 -3.63 -4.27
C ALA A 77 -22.66 -2.38 -4.83
N SER A 78 -21.94 -1.27 -4.96
CA SER A 78 -22.44 -0.02 -5.57
C SER A 78 -22.93 -0.23 -7.01
N ILE A 79 -22.19 -1.01 -7.82
CA ILE A 79 -22.59 -1.36 -9.19
C ILE A 79 -23.87 -2.20 -9.19
N PHE A 80 -23.95 -3.23 -8.35
CA PHE A 80 -25.13 -4.12 -8.28
C PHE A 80 -26.35 -3.46 -7.66
N GLN A 81 -26.16 -2.48 -6.78
CA GLN A 81 -27.23 -1.68 -6.19
C GLN A 81 -27.65 -0.50 -7.08
N TRP A 82 -26.99 -0.31 -8.24
CA TRP A 82 -27.27 0.78 -9.18
C TRP A 82 -27.14 2.18 -8.57
N GLU A 83 -26.25 2.36 -7.59
CA GLU A 83 -26.05 3.65 -6.92
C GLU A 83 -25.61 4.73 -7.94
N ASN A 84 -24.77 4.35 -8.91
CA ASN A 84 -24.34 5.19 -10.02
C ASN A 84 -24.74 4.55 -11.37
N PRO A 85 -25.86 4.96 -11.99
CA PRO A 85 -26.44 4.25 -13.13
C PRO A 85 -25.52 4.23 -14.36
N TYR A 86 -24.75 5.31 -14.60
CA TYR A 86 -23.81 5.36 -15.72
C TYR A 86 -22.67 4.34 -15.59
N LYS A 87 -22.17 4.09 -14.37
CA LYS A 87 -21.14 3.07 -14.10
C LYS A 87 -21.70 1.67 -14.32
N THR A 88 -22.90 1.41 -13.82
CA THR A 88 -23.57 0.10 -14.00
C THR A 88 -23.90 -0.16 -15.46
N LEU A 89 -24.40 0.84 -16.19
CA LEU A 89 -24.63 0.72 -17.64
C LEU A 89 -23.34 0.46 -18.41
N SER A 90 -22.25 1.18 -18.10
CA SER A 90 -20.95 0.92 -18.73
C SER A 90 -20.45 -0.50 -18.47
N PHE A 91 -20.60 -1.00 -17.23
CA PHE A 91 -20.26 -2.38 -16.88
C PHE A 91 -21.10 -3.39 -17.66
N LEU A 92 -22.42 -3.17 -17.77
CA LEU A 92 -23.32 -4.02 -18.55
C LEU A 92 -22.99 -3.99 -20.05
N CYS A 93 -22.65 -2.84 -20.62
CA CYS A 93 -22.20 -2.75 -22.01
C CYS A 93 -20.94 -3.60 -22.24
N ILE A 94 -19.94 -3.50 -21.38
CA ILE A 94 -18.73 -4.32 -21.46
C ILE A 94 -19.07 -5.82 -21.34
N TYR A 95 -19.94 -6.18 -20.40
CA TYR A 95 -20.43 -7.56 -20.24
C TYR A 95 -21.14 -8.09 -21.49
N THR A 96 -21.98 -7.27 -22.14
CA THR A 96 -22.66 -7.65 -23.39
C THR A 96 -21.67 -7.84 -24.53
N LEU A 97 -20.65 -7.00 -24.65
CA LEU A 97 -19.59 -7.15 -25.66
C LEU A 97 -18.79 -8.43 -25.48
N ILE A 98 -18.44 -8.78 -24.23
CA ILE A 98 -17.74 -10.04 -23.90
C ILE A 98 -18.61 -11.25 -24.25
N SER A 99 -19.92 -11.16 -23.99
CA SER A 99 -20.86 -12.25 -24.28
C SER A 99 -21.06 -12.49 -25.78
N ILE A 100 -21.03 -11.42 -26.60
CA ILE A 100 -21.16 -11.51 -28.06
C ILE A 100 -19.90 -12.11 -28.70
N ASN A 101 -18.71 -11.76 -28.21
CA ASN A 101 -17.46 -12.29 -28.72
C ASN A 101 -16.55 -12.76 -27.56
N PRO A 102 -16.59 -14.06 -27.21
CA PRO A 102 -15.88 -14.59 -26.05
C PRO A 102 -14.36 -14.50 -26.19
N SER A 103 -13.83 -14.34 -27.41
CA SER A 103 -12.40 -14.11 -27.63
C SER A 103 -11.87 -12.86 -26.88
N LEU A 104 -12.72 -11.85 -26.64
CA LEU A 104 -12.34 -10.65 -25.88
C LEU A 104 -11.96 -10.93 -24.42
N ILE A 105 -12.29 -12.10 -23.85
CA ILE A 105 -11.86 -12.48 -22.49
C ILE A 105 -10.34 -12.39 -22.34
N LEU A 106 -9.59 -12.68 -23.40
CA LEU A 106 -8.13 -12.64 -23.38
C LEU A 106 -7.56 -11.22 -23.21
N MET A 107 -8.35 -10.19 -23.56
CA MET A 107 -7.97 -8.78 -23.41
C MET A 107 -8.09 -8.30 -21.96
N ILE A 108 -9.00 -8.90 -21.17
CA ILE A 108 -9.37 -8.45 -19.82
C ILE A 108 -8.14 -8.22 -18.91
N PRO A 109 -7.17 -9.16 -18.80
CA PRO A 109 -6.01 -8.95 -17.93
C PRO A 109 -5.17 -7.74 -18.32
N SER A 110 -4.98 -7.50 -19.63
CA SER A 110 -4.21 -6.36 -20.12
C SER A 110 -4.95 -5.04 -19.89
N THR A 111 -6.26 -5.02 -20.11
CA THR A 111 -7.12 -3.85 -19.81
C THR A 111 -7.13 -3.52 -18.32
N ILE A 112 -7.26 -4.51 -17.44
CA ILE A 112 -7.19 -4.30 -15.98
C ILE A 112 -5.81 -3.76 -15.58
N PHE A 113 -4.74 -4.27 -16.19
CA PHE A 113 -3.39 -3.79 -15.89
C PHE A 113 -3.17 -2.34 -16.32
N ILE A 114 -3.66 -1.95 -17.50
CA ILE A 114 -3.55 -0.57 -18.00
C ILE A 114 -4.44 0.37 -17.19
N PHE A 115 -5.76 0.13 -17.17
CA PHE A 115 -6.73 1.07 -16.61
C PHE A 115 -6.91 0.96 -15.10
N GLY A 116 -6.65 -0.21 -14.52
CA GLY A 116 -6.80 -0.46 -13.09
C GLY A 116 -5.54 -0.21 -12.28
N LEU A 117 -4.36 -0.30 -12.90
CA LEU A 117 -3.07 -0.23 -12.19
C LEU A 117 -2.16 0.87 -12.73
N LEU A 118 -1.77 0.81 -14.02
CA LEU A 118 -0.83 1.78 -14.62
C LEU A 118 -1.40 3.19 -14.66
N LEU A 119 -2.63 3.37 -15.15
CA LEU A 119 -3.21 4.69 -15.30
C LEU A 119 -3.46 5.39 -13.95
N PRO A 120 -4.05 4.75 -12.92
CA PRO A 120 -4.18 5.36 -11.60
C PRO A 120 -2.84 5.66 -10.94
N SER A 121 -1.82 4.82 -11.18
CA SER A 121 -0.47 5.03 -10.63
C SER A 121 0.27 6.17 -11.32
N TYR A 122 0.03 6.38 -12.62
CA TYR A 122 0.51 7.55 -13.35
C TYR A 122 -0.15 8.83 -12.81
N GLU A 123 -1.47 8.85 -12.67
CA GLU A 123 -2.24 9.99 -12.16
C GLU A 123 -1.87 10.35 -10.71
N ALA A 124 -1.63 9.35 -9.85
CA ALA A 124 -1.17 9.58 -8.48
C ALA A 124 0.21 10.26 -8.41
N ARG A 125 1.08 10.03 -9.41
CA ARG A 125 2.43 10.61 -9.46
C ARG A 125 2.47 11.94 -10.19
N TYR A 126 1.63 12.10 -11.22
CA TYR A 126 1.46 13.34 -11.98
C TYR A 126 0.02 13.85 -11.83
N PRO A 127 -0.35 14.38 -10.66
CA PRO A 127 -1.69 14.93 -10.47
C PRO A 127 -1.86 16.17 -11.35
N ASP A 128 -2.90 16.18 -12.19
CA ASP A 128 -3.32 17.38 -12.91
C ASP A 128 -3.77 18.44 -11.89
N SER A 129 -3.46 19.73 -12.12
CA SER A 129 -3.87 20.84 -11.23
C SER A 129 -5.39 20.96 -10.99
N TYR A 130 -6.22 20.22 -11.73
CA TYR A 130 -7.68 20.16 -11.55
C TYR A 130 -8.15 19.00 -10.65
N SER A 131 -7.27 18.05 -10.32
CA SER A 131 -7.61 16.84 -9.53
C SER A 131 -7.75 17.09 -8.02
N ASP A 132 -7.25 18.23 -7.53
CA ASP A 132 -7.36 18.63 -6.11
C ASP A 132 -8.80 18.98 -5.67
N ILE A 133 -9.73 19.16 -6.62
CA ILE A 133 -11.14 19.46 -6.28
C ILE A 133 -11.95 18.17 -6.03
N PHE A 134 -11.53 17.02 -6.56
CA PHE A 134 -12.26 15.75 -6.43
C PHE A 134 -11.67 14.79 -5.39
N SER A 135 -10.45 15.03 -4.89
CA SER A 135 -9.76 14.14 -3.94
C SER A 135 -10.17 14.35 -2.46
N LEU A 136 -10.99 15.35 -2.14
CA LEU A 136 -11.39 15.66 -0.77
C LEU A 136 -12.57 14.85 -0.22
N ASN A 137 -13.16 13.93 -0.99
CA ASN A 137 -14.44 13.29 -0.61
C ASN A 137 -14.38 11.80 -0.26
N ASN A 138 -13.20 11.18 -0.18
CA ASN A 138 -13.08 9.77 0.22
C ASN A 138 -12.20 9.60 1.47
N LYS A 139 -12.70 10.09 2.60
CA LYS A 139 -12.32 9.60 3.92
C LYS A 139 -13.62 9.30 4.63
N ASP A 140 -13.86 8.01 4.89
CA ASP A 140 -14.87 7.41 5.78
C ASP A 140 -15.14 5.97 5.27
N ILE A 141 -15.34 4.88 6.01
CA ILE A 141 -15.55 4.57 7.44
C ILE A 141 -15.14 3.08 7.58
N ILE A 142 -14.37 2.72 8.62
CA ILE A 142 -14.23 1.30 9.01
C ILE A 142 -15.29 1.02 10.08
N THR A 143 -16.42 0.43 9.68
CA THR A 143 -17.35 -0.22 10.62
C THR A 143 -17.27 -1.73 10.44
N SER A 144 -16.64 -2.40 11.41
CA SER A 144 -16.67 -3.85 11.51
C SER A 144 -18.01 -4.30 12.11
N LYS A 145 -18.84 -4.99 11.32
CA LYS A 145 -20.07 -5.63 11.82
C LYS A 145 -19.70 -6.97 12.45
N LYS A 146 -19.97 -7.11 13.75
CA LYS A 146 -19.74 -8.34 14.52
C LYS A 146 -20.78 -9.39 14.15
N SER A 147 -20.32 -10.52 13.60
CA SER A 147 -21.15 -11.71 13.34
C SER A 147 -21.11 -12.62 14.57
N ASN A 148 -22.27 -12.97 15.12
CA ASN A 148 -22.42 -13.98 16.16
C ASN A 148 -22.90 -15.28 15.50
N THR A 149 -22.09 -16.33 15.56
CA THR A 149 -22.50 -17.69 15.17
C THR A 149 -22.31 -18.62 16.35
N ASN A 150 -23.40 -19.24 16.80
CA ASN A 150 -23.40 -20.24 17.87
C ASN A 150 -23.14 -21.62 17.26
N GLY A 151 -21.94 -22.16 17.44
CA GLY A 151 -21.58 -23.55 17.11
C GLY A 151 -21.76 -24.49 18.29
N LYS A 152 -22.19 -25.74 18.02
CA LYS A 152 -22.44 -26.79 19.03
C LYS A 152 -21.15 -27.55 19.40
N PRO A 153 -21.07 -28.15 20.60
CA PRO A 153 -19.83 -28.68 21.14
C PRO A 153 -19.65 -30.16 20.77
N SER A 154 -18.85 -30.42 19.75
CA SER A 154 -18.18 -31.72 19.53
C SER A 154 -16.87 -31.59 18.74
N GLU A 155 -16.33 -30.38 18.62
CA GLU A 155 -15.34 -29.97 17.60
C GLU A 155 -14.02 -29.41 18.18
N ALA A 156 -13.60 -29.68 19.43
CA ALA A 156 -12.42 -29.00 19.99
C ALA A 156 -11.08 -29.35 19.28
N LYS A 157 -10.92 -30.61 18.83
CA LYS A 157 -9.77 -31.03 18.03
C LYS A 157 -9.81 -30.42 16.62
N ASP A 158 -10.97 -30.50 15.98
CA ASP A 158 -11.21 -29.97 14.63
C ASP A 158 -11.14 -28.43 14.61
N PHE A 159 -11.51 -27.77 15.71
CA PHE A 159 -11.36 -26.33 15.92
C PHE A 159 -9.90 -25.92 16.01
N THR A 160 -9.07 -26.68 16.72
CA THR A 160 -7.63 -26.39 16.81
C THR A 160 -6.94 -26.58 15.46
N ILE A 161 -7.33 -27.61 14.70
CA ILE A 161 -6.86 -27.83 13.32
C ILE A 161 -7.35 -26.69 12.41
N ASN A 162 -8.61 -26.29 12.52
CA ASN A 162 -9.17 -25.19 11.73
C ASN A 162 -8.48 -23.85 12.03
N ILE A 163 -8.21 -23.54 13.29
CA ILE A 163 -7.47 -22.31 13.64
C ILE A 163 -6.02 -22.39 13.17
N ARG A 164 -5.36 -23.56 13.26
CA ARG A 164 -4.02 -23.76 12.69
C ARG A 164 -4.02 -23.51 11.18
N ASN A 165 -5.00 -24.04 10.46
CA ASN A 165 -5.13 -23.85 9.01
C ASN A 165 -5.39 -22.38 8.66
N ILE A 166 -6.24 -21.70 9.43
CA ILE A 166 -6.43 -20.25 9.29
C ILE A 166 -5.10 -19.52 9.50
N GLN A 167 -4.36 -19.81 10.58
CA GLN A 167 -3.08 -19.15 10.86
C GLN A 167 -2.07 -19.29 9.70
N ASN A 168 -2.00 -20.47 9.07
CA ASN A 168 -1.09 -20.73 7.97
C ASN A 168 -1.55 -20.07 6.67
N SER A 169 -2.85 -20.18 6.35
CA SER A 169 -3.45 -19.46 5.21
C SER A 169 -3.28 -17.95 5.32
N MET A 170 -3.29 -17.41 6.55
CA MET A 170 -3.04 -15.98 6.77
C MET A 170 -1.63 -15.55 6.34
N SER A 171 -0.63 -16.41 6.57
CA SER A 171 0.74 -16.16 6.12
C SER A 171 0.84 -16.20 4.60
N GLU A 172 0.20 -17.20 3.98
CA GLU A 172 0.15 -17.38 2.52
C GLU A 172 -0.47 -16.17 1.82
N TYR A 173 -1.61 -15.67 2.32
CA TYR A 173 -2.24 -14.45 1.78
C TYR A 173 -1.31 -13.25 1.83
N THR A 174 -0.62 -13.05 2.95
CA THR A 174 0.27 -11.90 3.13
C THR A 174 1.46 -11.98 2.18
N HIS A 175 2.07 -13.16 2.02
CA HIS A 175 3.14 -13.37 1.05
C HIS A 175 2.67 -13.17 -0.39
N PHE A 176 1.52 -13.72 -0.76
CA PHE A 176 0.94 -13.54 -2.09
C PHE A 176 0.66 -12.06 -2.39
N TYR A 177 0.08 -11.33 -1.44
CA TYR A 177 -0.13 -9.89 -1.54
C TYR A 177 1.20 -9.15 -1.71
N ASP A 178 2.20 -9.43 -0.87
CA ASP A 178 3.50 -8.74 -0.92
C ASP A 178 4.25 -9.05 -2.24
N LEU A 179 4.12 -10.27 -2.78
CA LEU A 179 4.66 -10.66 -4.09
C LEU A 179 4.00 -9.86 -5.22
N ILE A 180 2.66 -9.83 -5.24
CA ILE A 180 1.92 -9.06 -6.25
C ILE A 180 2.23 -7.58 -6.10
N TYR A 181 2.20 -7.04 -4.88
CA TYR A 181 2.48 -5.65 -4.62
C TYR A 181 3.90 -5.27 -5.02
N GLY A 182 4.91 -6.09 -4.70
CA GLY A 182 6.29 -5.87 -5.11
C GLY A 182 6.46 -5.89 -6.63
N PHE A 183 5.81 -6.84 -7.31
CA PHE A 183 5.77 -6.89 -8.78
C PHE A 183 5.11 -5.62 -9.34
N LEU A 184 3.92 -5.28 -8.86
CA LEU A 184 3.18 -4.10 -9.31
C LEU A 184 3.97 -2.82 -9.07
N LEU A 185 4.54 -2.62 -7.89
CA LEU A 185 5.34 -1.45 -7.56
C LEU A 185 6.53 -1.32 -8.51
N LYS A 186 7.25 -2.41 -8.79
CA LYS A 186 8.40 -2.39 -9.70
C LYS A 186 8.05 -1.91 -11.12
N TYR A 187 6.90 -2.34 -11.65
CA TYR A 187 6.52 -2.07 -13.05
C TYR A 187 5.52 -0.91 -13.23
N THR A 188 4.87 -0.48 -12.15
CA THR A 188 3.72 0.46 -12.19
C THR A 188 3.98 1.74 -11.40
N SER A 189 4.96 1.76 -10.48
CA SER A 189 5.20 2.94 -9.60
C SER A 189 5.70 4.16 -10.36
N PHE A 190 6.05 4.02 -11.65
CA PHE A 190 6.72 5.06 -12.44
C PHE A 190 8.01 5.59 -11.78
N ASN A 191 8.53 5.00 -10.70
CA ASN A 191 9.76 5.43 -10.05
C ASN A 191 10.93 5.48 -11.04
N ASP A 192 11.00 4.47 -11.92
CA ASP A 192 11.77 4.50 -13.16
C ASP A 192 10.82 4.81 -14.32
N ASP A 193 10.71 6.10 -14.68
CA ASP A 193 9.78 6.57 -15.72
C ASP A 193 9.96 5.79 -17.04
N LYS A 194 11.21 5.47 -17.40
CA LYS A 194 11.57 4.70 -18.60
C LYS A 194 10.98 3.30 -18.60
N LEU A 195 11.16 2.56 -17.51
CA LEU A 195 10.75 1.16 -17.39
C LEU A 195 9.22 1.07 -17.37
N SER A 196 8.57 1.90 -16.56
CA SER A 196 7.10 1.87 -16.43
C SER A 196 6.42 2.34 -17.72
N SER A 197 6.97 3.35 -18.41
CA SER A 197 6.45 3.81 -19.71
C SER A 197 6.63 2.77 -20.82
N THR A 198 7.76 2.04 -20.82
CA THR A 198 7.98 0.94 -21.78
C THR A 198 6.98 -0.19 -21.55
N VAL A 199 6.76 -0.57 -20.30
CA VAL A 199 5.76 -1.59 -19.93
C VAL A 199 4.36 -1.14 -20.36
N PHE A 200 4.01 0.13 -20.14
CA PHE A 200 2.74 0.68 -20.60
C PHE A 200 2.56 0.57 -22.12
N LEU A 201 3.56 0.98 -22.91
CA LEU A 201 3.53 0.85 -24.37
C LEU A 201 3.43 -0.61 -24.82
N PHE A 202 4.21 -1.50 -24.20
CA PHE A 202 4.17 -2.93 -24.52
C PHE A 202 2.80 -3.53 -24.20
N CYS A 203 2.18 -3.16 -23.08
CA CYS A 203 0.82 -3.57 -22.73
C CYS A 203 -0.22 -3.06 -23.74
N ILE A 204 -0.07 -1.83 -24.27
CA ILE A 204 -0.95 -1.31 -25.33
C ILE A 204 -0.77 -2.12 -26.61
N ILE A 205 0.47 -2.36 -27.04
CA ILE A 205 0.76 -3.16 -28.24
C ILE A 205 0.17 -4.57 -28.11
N ILE A 206 0.36 -5.21 -26.95
CA ILE A 206 -0.25 -6.51 -26.64
C ILE A 206 -1.77 -6.41 -26.68
N SER A 207 -2.38 -5.40 -26.05
CA SER A 207 -3.84 -5.22 -26.07
C SER A 207 -4.38 -5.12 -27.50
N VAL A 208 -3.76 -4.29 -28.34
CA VAL A 208 -4.13 -4.14 -29.75
C VAL A 208 -3.95 -5.44 -30.52
N PHE A 209 -2.84 -6.14 -30.30
CA PHE A 209 -2.60 -7.46 -30.89
C PHE A 209 -3.67 -8.47 -30.47
N LEU A 210 -3.99 -8.56 -29.18
CA LEU A 210 -5.01 -9.45 -28.65
C LEU A 210 -6.41 -9.15 -29.18
N ILE A 211 -6.73 -7.88 -29.48
CA ILE A 211 -7.99 -7.50 -30.13
C ILE A 211 -8.02 -7.99 -31.58
N LEU A 212 -6.95 -7.75 -32.35
CA LEU A 212 -6.89 -8.09 -33.78
C LEU A 212 -6.86 -9.61 -34.01
N PHE A 213 -6.06 -10.32 -33.24
CA PHE A 213 -5.85 -11.76 -33.40
C PHE A 213 -6.72 -12.61 -32.48
N SER A 214 -7.58 -11.98 -31.66
CA SER A 214 -8.48 -12.64 -30.71
C SER A 214 -9.25 -13.81 -31.31
N HIS A 215 -9.78 -13.61 -32.52
CA HIS A 215 -10.60 -14.60 -33.21
C HIS A 215 -9.81 -15.83 -33.66
N TRP A 216 -8.51 -15.69 -33.88
CA TRP A 216 -7.63 -16.75 -34.36
C TRP A 216 -7.14 -17.64 -33.21
N ILE A 217 -7.34 -17.20 -31.97
CA ILE A 217 -6.86 -17.90 -30.78
C ILE A 217 -7.94 -18.90 -30.35
N PRO A 218 -7.67 -20.22 -30.38
CA PRO A 218 -8.64 -21.23 -29.99
C PRO A 218 -8.76 -21.27 -28.46
N LEU A 219 -9.60 -20.39 -27.89
CA LEU A 219 -9.79 -20.28 -26.43
C LEU A 219 -10.13 -21.61 -25.77
N ARG A 220 -10.88 -22.49 -26.45
CA ARG A 220 -11.24 -23.82 -25.95
C ARG A 220 -10.00 -24.65 -25.60
N LEU A 221 -8.97 -24.60 -26.44
CA LEU A 221 -7.74 -25.34 -26.24
C LEU A 221 -6.93 -24.73 -25.09
N ILE A 222 -6.90 -23.40 -24.98
CA ILE A 222 -6.26 -22.71 -23.86
C ILE A 222 -6.91 -23.10 -22.54
N PHE A 223 -8.24 -23.03 -22.44
CA PHE A 223 -8.96 -23.41 -21.22
C PHE A 223 -8.80 -24.90 -20.90
N LEU A 224 -8.77 -25.76 -21.91
CA LEU A 224 -8.50 -27.18 -21.75
C LEU A 224 -7.10 -27.39 -21.18
N LEU A 225 -6.06 -26.87 -21.84
CA LEU A 225 -4.68 -27.01 -21.37
C LEU A 225 -4.49 -26.40 -19.99
N PHE A 226 -5.06 -25.23 -19.74
CA PHE A 226 -5.02 -24.59 -18.43
C PHE A 226 -5.65 -25.48 -17.35
N GLY A 227 -6.81 -26.09 -17.62
CA GLY A 227 -7.45 -27.03 -16.70
C GLY A 227 -6.58 -28.26 -16.42
N TRP A 228 -6.01 -28.88 -17.46
CA TRP A 228 -5.09 -30.01 -17.32
C TRP A 228 -3.85 -29.64 -16.51
N ILE A 229 -3.20 -28.51 -16.82
CA ILE A 229 -2.02 -28.01 -16.11
C ILE A 229 -2.36 -27.73 -14.64
N SER A 230 -3.51 -27.10 -14.36
CA SER A 230 -3.91 -26.78 -13.00
C SER A 230 -4.13 -28.04 -12.15
N VAL A 231 -4.78 -29.07 -12.70
CA VAL A 231 -5.00 -30.34 -11.98
C VAL A 231 -3.68 -31.09 -11.78
N LEU A 232 -2.84 -31.16 -12.81
CA LEU A 232 -1.53 -31.81 -12.73
C LEU A 232 -0.59 -31.10 -11.76
N SER A 233 -0.65 -29.77 -11.67
CA SER A 233 0.19 -28.97 -10.77
C SER A 233 -0.10 -29.22 -9.29
N ILE A 234 -1.29 -29.69 -8.95
CA ILE A 234 -1.67 -30.04 -7.57
C ILE A 234 -1.16 -31.43 -7.16
N ASN A 235 -0.90 -32.30 -8.13
CA ASN A 235 -0.39 -33.64 -7.86
C ASN A 235 1.06 -33.58 -7.34
N THR A 236 1.30 -34.19 -6.18
CA THR A 236 2.59 -34.18 -5.47
C THR A 236 3.71 -34.90 -6.22
N ASP A 237 3.40 -35.97 -6.95
CA ASP A 237 4.38 -36.70 -7.76
C ASP A 237 4.81 -35.88 -8.98
N VAL A 238 3.85 -35.19 -9.61
CA VAL A 238 4.14 -34.24 -10.69
C VAL A 238 4.98 -33.07 -10.17
N GLN A 239 4.68 -32.52 -8.99
CA GLN A 239 5.51 -31.47 -8.38
C GLN A 239 6.94 -31.93 -8.11
N LYS A 240 7.13 -33.15 -7.61
CA LYS A 240 8.46 -33.74 -7.40
C LYS A 240 9.21 -33.92 -8.72
N ALA A 241 8.54 -34.46 -9.75
CA ALA A 241 9.11 -34.63 -11.08
C ALA A 241 9.49 -33.28 -11.72
N ILE A 242 8.63 -32.26 -11.63
CA ILE A 242 8.90 -30.91 -12.11
C ILE A 242 10.10 -30.30 -11.37
N LYS A 243 10.18 -30.44 -10.04
CA LYS A 243 11.34 -29.95 -9.28
C LYS A 243 12.63 -30.63 -9.72
N ALA A 244 12.63 -31.95 -9.90
CA ALA A 244 13.79 -32.69 -10.40
C ALA A 244 14.22 -32.21 -11.79
N LEU A 245 13.27 -32.00 -12.71
CA LEU A 245 13.53 -31.47 -14.05
C LEU A 245 14.05 -30.02 -14.01
N ILE A 246 13.52 -29.17 -13.13
CA ILE A 246 13.99 -27.79 -12.96
C ILE A 246 15.42 -27.77 -12.42
N GLU A 247 15.76 -28.65 -11.47
CA GLU A 247 17.13 -28.73 -10.94
C GLU A 247 18.12 -29.24 -12.01
N GLU A 248 17.74 -30.24 -12.77
CA GLU A 248 18.52 -30.75 -13.90
C GLU A 248 18.69 -29.69 -15.00
N TYR A 249 17.62 -28.97 -15.34
CA TYR A 249 17.67 -27.87 -16.29
C TYR A 249 18.53 -26.71 -15.76
N LYS A 250 18.41 -26.32 -14.49
CA LYS A 250 19.21 -25.23 -13.89
C LYS A 250 20.70 -25.56 -13.89
N LYS A 251 21.06 -26.82 -13.66
CA LYS A 251 22.43 -27.32 -13.76
C LYS A 251 22.97 -27.22 -15.19
N ASN A 252 22.15 -27.52 -16.19
CA ASN A 252 22.52 -27.43 -17.61
C ASN A 252 22.46 -25.99 -18.16
N ARG A 253 21.59 -25.12 -17.63
CA ARG A 253 21.38 -23.74 -18.08
C ARG A 253 22.55 -22.82 -17.74
N LEU A 254 23.30 -23.10 -16.67
CA LEU A 254 24.53 -22.37 -16.34
C LEU A 254 25.59 -22.43 -17.45
N GLN A 255 25.49 -23.37 -18.39
CA GLN A 255 26.35 -23.45 -19.58
C GLN A 255 25.72 -22.81 -20.84
N LEU A 256 24.40 -22.65 -20.91
CA LEU A 256 23.68 -22.07 -22.05
C LEU A 256 23.53 -20.54 -21.94
N GLU A 257 23.61 -20.01 -20.72
CA GLU A 257 23.44 -18.58 -20.45
C GLU A 257 24.58 -17.71 -21.01
N SER A 258 25.75 -18.26 -21.39
CA SER A 258 26.81 -17.48 -22.05
C SER A 258 26.47 -17.07 -23.48
N ASP A 259 25.61 -17.83 -24.18
CA ASP A 259 25.39 -17.68 -25.63
C ASP A 259 24.02 -17.07 -25.98
N LEU A 260 23.12 -16.94 -24.99
CA LEU A 260 21.77 -16.35 -25.12
C LEU A 260 21.66 -14.91 -24.61
N PHE A 261 22.78 -14.19 -24.47
CA PHE A 261 22.81 -12.74 -24.18
C PHE A 261 22.53 -11.86 -25.41
N PHE A 262 21.89 -12.39 -26.46
CA PHE A 262 21.45 -11.56 -27.57
C PHE A 262 20.09 -10.94 -27.25
N ASN A 263 20.02 -9.61 -27.36
CA ASN A 263 18.86 -8.69 -27.40
C ASN A 263 18.39 -7.93 -26.15
N TYR A 264 18.90 -8.15 -24.94
CA TYR A 264 18.53 -7.22 -23.85
C TYR A 264 19.15 -5.84 -24.08
N ASP A 265 20.45 -5.79 -24.40
CA ASP A 265 21.15 -4.52 -24.67
C ASP A 265 20.56 -3.78 -25.87
N TYR A 266 20.09 -4.47 -26.91
CA TYR A 266 19.45 -3.82 -28.06
C TYR A 266 18.14 -3.13 -27.66
N ILE A 267 17.29 -3.82 -26.88
CA ILE A 267 16.02 -3.27 -26.41
C ILE A 267 16.29 -2.09 -25.47
N TYR A 268 17.23 -2.22 -24.53
CA TYR A 268 17.61 -1.13 -23.63
C TYR A 268 18.15 0.09 -24.40
N ASN A 269 19.05 -0.12 -25.37
CA ASN A 269 19.59 0.96 -26.19
C ASN A 269 18.52 1.62 -27.07
N TRP A 270 17.57 0.85 -27.61
CA TRP A 270 16.45 1.40 -28.39
C TRP A 270 15.49 2.20 -27.50
N ILE A 271 15.19 1.73 -26.30
CA ILE A 271 14.37 2.46 -25.33
C ILE A 271 15.08 3.76 -24.94
N ASP A 272 16.37 3.70 -24.59
CA ASP A 272 17.13 4.88 -24.19
C ASP A 272 17.23 5.93 -25.32
N TYR A 273 17.30 5.50 -26.58
CA TYR A 273 17.33 6.40 -27.73
C TYR A 273 15.96 7.05 -28.01
N ASN A 274 14.86 6.30 -27.89
CA ASN A 274 13.51 6.78 -28.25
C ASN A 274 12.71 7.33 -27.05
N TYR A 275 13.23 7.22 -25.83
CA TYR A 275 12.56 7.73 -24.65
C TYR A 275 12.53 9.26 -24.66
N ILE A 276 11.36 9.82 -24.91
CA ILE A 276 11.08 11.24 -24.71
C ILE A 276 10.64 11.40 -23.27
N ALA A 277 11.48 12.05 -22.46
CA ALA A 277 11.10 12.40 -21.10
C ALA A 277 9.86 13.32 -21.20
N PRO A 278 8.76 13.00 -20.49
CA PRO A 278 7.64 13.92 -20.44
C PRO A 278 8.14 15.25 -19.89
N GLU A 279 7.78 16.37 -20.54
CA GLU A 279 7.98 17.72 -20.02
C GLU A 279 7.04 17.92 -18.82
N ILE A 280 7.31 17.19 -17.75
CA ILE A 280 6.64 17.41 -16.48
C ILE A 280 7.17 18.77 -16.04
N PRO A 281 6.31 19.78 -15.80
CA PRO A 281 6.77 20.96 -15.09
C PRO A 281 7.36 20.43 -13.79
N LYS A 282 8.69 20.54 -13.61
CA LYS A 282 9.37 20.13 -12.37
C LYS A 282 8.47 20.60 -11.25
N LYS A 283 7.89 19.67 -10.48
CA LYS A 283 7.10 20.03 -9.31
C LYS A 283 8.09 20.70 -8.37
N THR A 284 8.18 22.02 -8.46
CA THR A 284 9.05 22.82 -7.63
C THR A 284 8.47 22.72 -6.24
N ILE A 285 9.14 21.92 -5.41
CA ILE A 285 8.79 21.82 -4.01
C ILE A 285 9.33 23.09 -3.37
N PHE A 286 8.44 23.86 -2.74
CA PHE A 286 8.83 25.07 -2.03
C PHE A 286 8.85 24.79 -0.54
N VAL A 287 9.91 25.23 0.13
CA VAL A 287 9.91 25.41 1.58
C VAL A 287 9.33 26.78 1.88
N GLU A 288 8.44 26.80 2.85
CA GLU A 288 7.71 28.00 3.26
C GLU A 288 8.12 28.41 4.66
N ILE A 289 8.38 29.70 4.82
CA ILE A 289 8.66 30.32 6.12
C ILE A 289 7.91 31.65 6.19
N PHE A 290 7.71 32.13 7.41
CA PHE A 290 7.08 33.41 7.69
C PHE A 290 8.09 34.35 8.32
N GLU A 291 8.25 35.51 7.70
CA GLU A 291 8.99 36.64 8.27
C GLU A 291 8.03 37.53 9.03
N PHE A 292 8.41 37.87 10.26
CA PHE A 292 7.69 38.79 11.11
C PHE A 292 8.52 40.04 11.35
N GLU A 293 7.91 41.20 11.12
CA GLU A 293 8.45 42.52 11.38
C GLU A 293 7.61 43.19 12.47
N LEU A 294 8.28 43.61 13.55
CA LEU A 294 7.68 44.39 14.63
C LEU A 294 8.43 45.72 14.75
N LYS A 295 7.71 46.85 14.67
CA LYS A 295 8.26 48.17 14.98
C LYS A 295 7.82 48.62 16.36
N THR A 296 8.76 49.16 17.13
CA THR A 296 8.50 49.74 18.45
C THR A 296 8.81 51.23 18.44
N ASP A 297 7.85 52.05 18.91
CA ASP A 297 7.91 53.52 18.89
C ASP A 297 9.12 54.13 19.63
N GLN A 298 9.72 53.42 20.59
CA GLN A 298 10.71 54.01 21.49
C GLN A 298 12.12 54.19 20.89
N LYS A 299 12.44 53.53 19.76
CA LYS A 299 13.79 53.61 19.15
C LYS A 299 13.87 53.52 17.63
N ASN A 300 12.76 53.47 16.89
CA ASN A 300 12.79 53.11 15.46
C ASN A 300 13.51 51.76 15.19
N GLU A 301 13.66 50.92 16.22
CA GLU A 301 14.26 49.60 16.13
C GLU A 301 13.22 48.64 15.55
N LYS A 302 13.58 48.03 14.43
CA LYS A 302 12.79 47.01 13.73
C LYS A 302 13.28 45.64 14.17
N LEU A 303 12.44 44.88 14.87
CA LEU A 303 12.73 43.49 15.17
C LEU A 303 12.25 42.62 14.00
N ILE A 304 13.14 41.80 13.46
CA ILE A 304 12.85 40.85 12.38
C ILE A 304 13.17 39.45 12.89
N TYR A 305 12.24 38.51 12.73
CA TYR A 305 12.46 37.10 13.00
C TYR A 305 11.72 36.22 11.99
N TYR A 306 12.19 34.98 11.83
CA TYR A 306 11.64 34.00 10.90
C TYR A 306 11.14 32.78 11.67
N SER A 307 10.03 32.19 11.22
CA SER A 307 9.51 30.93 11.77
C SER A 307 8.82 30.10 10.69
N SER A 308 8.83 28.77 10.86
CA SER A 308 8.00 27.85 10.08
C SER A 308 6.52 27.93 10.47
N ASN A 309 6.19 28.47 11.65
CA ASN A 309 4.82 28.60 12.12
C ASN A 309 4.20 29.95 11.72
N PRO A 310 3.04 29.97 11.03
CA PRO A 310 2.37 31.21 10.62
C PRO A 310 1.87 32.10 11.77
N TYR A 311 1.77 31.55 12.99
CA TYR A 311 1.26 32.25 14.17
C TYR A 311 2.33 32.47 15.25
N ALA A 312 3.62 32.41 14.88
CA ALA A 312 4.72 32.59 15.82
C ALA A 312 4.70 33.99 16.48
N LEU A 313 4.73 34.01 17.80
CA LEU A 313 4.75 35.22 18.60
C LEU A 313 6.18 35.78 18.71
N PRO A 314 6.34 37.11 18.88
CA PRO A 314 7.66 37.70 19.01
C PRO A 314 8.37 37.16 20.26
N PRO A 315 9.70 36.95 20.21
CA PRO A 315 10.49 36.60 21.37
C PRO A 315 10.47 37.80 22.33
N ASN A 316 9.76 37.66 23.45
CA ASN A 316 9.66 38.71 24.45
C ASN A 316 10.69 38.45 25.55
N LYS A 317 11.65 39.36 25.76
CA LYS A 317 12.57 39.28 26.91
C LYS A 317 11.91 39.64 28.25
N THR A 318 10.60 39.93 28.26
CA THR A 318 9.86 40.43 29.42
C THR A 318 8.57 39.65 29.73
N SER A 319 8.43 38.43 29.24
CA SER A 319 7.28 37.56 29.56
C SER A 319 7.28 37.15 31.03
N THR A 320 6.08 37.01 31.59
CA THR A 320 5.93 36.40 32.91
C THR A 320 6.18 34.88 32.83
N PRO A 321 6.63 34.20 33.91
CA PRO A 321 6.94 32.76 33.87
C PRO A 321 5.77 31.87 33.44
N ALA A 322 4.53 32.30 33.68
CA ALA A 322 3.33 31.57 33.26
C ALA A 322 3.04 31.70 31.75
N GLU A 323 3.37 32.84 31.14
CA GLU A 323 3.27 33.05 29.69
C GLU A 323 4.37 32.32 28.93
N GLU A 324 5.54 32.17 29.55
CA GLU A 324 6.65 31.39 29.00
C GLU A 324 6.32 29.88 28.97
N GLY A 325 5.75 29.34 30.05
CA GLY A 325 5.34 27.93 30.09
C GLY A 325 4.20 27.59 29.13
N LEU A 326 3.29 28.53 28.85
CA LEU A 326 2.27 28.36 27.81
C LEU A 326 2.84 28.48 26.39
N ARG A 327 3.90 29.28 26.19
CA ARG A 327 4.63 29.36 24.91
C ARG A 327 5.35 28.06 24.60
N GLU A 328 6.07 27.51 25.57
CA GLU A 328 6.83 26.26 25.43
C GLU A 328 5.93 25.04 25.18
N LEU A 329 4.70 25.04 25.71
CA LEU A 329 3.72 23.97 25.51
C LEU A 329 2.92 24.08 24.20
N LEU A 330 2.73 25.29 23.67
CA LEU A 330 1.92 25.52 22.46
C LEU A 330 2.76 25.70 21.19
N TYR A 331 4.03 26.08 21.34
CA TYR A 331 4.93 26.44 20.23
C TYR A 331 6.32 25.87 20.49
N ASP A 332 6.81 25.04 19.56
CA ASP A 332 8.19 24.56 19.58
C ASP A 332 9.14 25.74 19.28
N ASP A 333 9.79 26.22 20.34
CA ASP A 333 10.67 27.39 20.34
C ASP A 333 11.92 27.18 19.46
N SER A 334 12.19 25.94 19.04
CA SER A 334 13.28 25.58 18.13
C SER A 334 13.11 26.12 16.71
N SER A 335 11.90 26.55 16.32
CA SER A 335 11.58 26.99 14.97
C SER A 335 11.84 28.47 14.68
N ILE A 336 12.18 29.28 15.70
CA ILE A 336 12.37 30.73 15.56
C ILE A 336 13.84 31.04 15.30
N THR A 337 14.13 31.86 14.29
CA THR A 337 15.50 32.27 14.00
C THR A 337 15.60 33.75 13.63
N GLY A 338 16.63 34.43 14.11
CA GLY A 338 16.85 35.86 13.86
C GLY A 338 17.51 36.17 12.51
N SER A 339 18.03 35.16 11.80
CA SER A 339 18.72 35.31 10.52
C SER A 339 18.22 34.30 9.49
N ILE A 340 17.97 34.79 8.28
CA ILE A 340 17.55 33.98 7.13
C ILE A 340 18.58 32.90 6.74
N ASN A 341 19.86 33.13 7.05
CA ASN A 341 20.97 32.24 6.68
C ASN A 341 21.05 30.98 7.55
N CYS A 342 20.36 30.97 8.69
CA CYS A 342 20.34 29.85 9.63
C CYS A 342 19.20 28.86 9.34
N ILE A 343 18.44 29.09 8.27
CA ILE A 343 17.32 28.24 7.86
C ILE A 343 17.85 27.11 6.99
N HIS A 344 17.66 25.88 7.46
CA HIS A 344 18.05 24.67 6.75
C HIS A 344 16.85 24.03 6.04
N PRO A 345 17.09 23.30 4.93
CA PRO A 345 16.03 22.53 4.30
C PRO A 345 15.59 21.36 5.20
N PRO A 346 14.34 20.87 5.06
CA PRO A 346 13.86 19.69 5.78
C PRO A 346 14.72 18.45 5.52
N GLU A 347 14.66 17.46 6.42
CA GLU A 347 15.41 16.21 6.27
C GLU A 347 15.13 15.54 4.90
N GLY A 348 16.18 15.20 4.18
CA GLY A 348 16.10 14.62 2.83
C GLY A 348 15.99 15.63 1.69
N TYR A 349 16.08 16.94 1.96
CA TYR A 349 16.04 18.00 0.95
C TYR A 349 17.29 18.88 0.97
N LYS A 350 17.63 19.46 -0.19
CA LYS A 350 18.68 20.48 -0.38
C LYS A 350 18.08 21.67 -1.12
N PHE A 351 18.53 22.89 -0.82
CA PHE A 351 18.13 24.06 -1.61
C PHE A 351 18.63 23.94 -3.05
N GLU A 352 17.79 24.32 -4.02
CA GLU A 352 18.18 24.29 -5.44
C GLU A 352 19.35 25.26 -5.70
N LYS A 353 20.32 24.85 -6.52
CA LYS A 353 21.46 25.71 -6.89
C LYS A 353 20.92 26.94 -7.63
N ASN A 354 21.18 28.13 -7.09
CA ASN A 354 20.66 29.44 -7.55
C ASN A 354 19.21 29.79 -7.14
N SER A 355 18.61 29.06 -6.19
CA SER A 355 17.35 29.49 -5.55
C SER A 355 17.60 30.52 -4.46
N PHE A 356 16.74 31.54 -4.39
CA PHE A 356 16.72 32.55 -3.34
C PHE A 356 15.34 32.60 -2.68
N TRP A 357 15.26 33.12 -1.45
CA TRP A 357 13.99 33.39 -0.80
C TRP A 357 13.23 34.47 -1.56
N LYS A 358 12.02 34.14 -2.02
CA LYS A 358 11.10 35.05 -2.70
C LYS A 358 9.90 35.31 -1.80
N VAL A 359 9.43 36.56 -1.75
CA VAL A 359 8.16 36.89 -1.09
C VAL A 359 7.03 36.39 -1.97
N ASP A 360 6.07 35.72 -1.37
CA ASP A 360 4.84 35.32 -2.05
C ASP A 360 3.87 36.50 -2.07
N ASP A 361 3.58 37.02 -3.26
CA ASP A 361 2.74 38.20 -3.46
C ASP A 361 1.23 37.90 -3.33
N ASN A 362 0.84 36.65 -3.04
CA ASN A 362 -0.55 36.30 -2.76
C ASN A 362 -1.04 36.99 -1.47
N ASN A 363 -1.95 37.94 -1.65
CA ASN A 363 -2.41 38.90 -0.63
C ASN A 363 -3.19 38.29 0.55
N THR A 364 -3.57 37.01 0.50
CA THR A 364 -4.42 36.38 1.52
C THR A 364 -3.67 36.05 2.81
N GLU A 365 -2.35 35.90 2.75
CA GLU A 365 -1.55 35.46 3.90
C GLU A 365 -0.52 36.49 4.39
N ASN A 366 -0.30 37.55 3.62
CA ASN A 366 0.48 38.70 4.05
C ASN A 366 -0.43 39.59 4.92
N LEU A 367 -0.09 39.70 6.20
CA LEU A 367 -0.90 40.46 7.16
C LEU A 367 -0.11 41.68 7.63
N SER A 368 -0.75 42.84 7.66
CA SER A 368 -0.23 44.04 8.31
C SER A 368 -1.28 44.56 9.27
N ILE A 369 -0.94 44.62 10.55
CA ILE A 369 -1.82 45.08 11.61
C ILE A 369 -1.11 46.23 12.32
N ASN A 370 -1.78 47.37 12.42
CA ASN A 370 -1.35 48.48 13.25
C ASN A 370 -2.22 48.50 14.51
N LEU A 371 -1.62 48.14 15.64
CA LEU A 371 -2.29 48.10 16.94
C LEU A 371 -1.51 49.00 17.91
N ASN A 372 -2.16 50.05 18.41
CA ASN A 372 -1.71 50.87 19.54
C ASN A 372 -0.18 51.07 19.59
N HIS A 373 0.38 51.84 18.64
CA HIS A 373 1.80 52.22 18.65
C HIS A 373 2.80 51.07 18.36
N LYS A 374 2.33 49.95 17.82
CA LYS A 374 3.15 48.87 17.28
C LYS A 374 2.67 48.47 15.89
N ASP A 375 3.52 48.67 14.89
CA ASP A 375 3.31 48.11 13.55
C ASP A 375 3.78 46.66 13.57
N TRP A 376 2.87 45.74 13.22
CA TRP A 376 3.18 44.34 13.00
C TRP A 376 2.93 43.96 11.54
N ARG A 377 3.90 43.28 10.92
CA ARG A 377 3.81 42.81 9.55
C ARG A 377 4.30 41.37 9.45
N ARG A 378 3.54 40.51 8.78
CA ARG A 378 3.93 39.15 8.41
C ARG A 378 4.04 39.03 6.90
N ARG A 379 5.14 38.46 6.42
CA ARG A 379 5.36 38.13 5.01
C ARG A 379 5.61 36.64 4.85
N ARG A 380 4.98 36.00 3.86
CA ARG A 380 5.30 34.63 3.47
C ARG A 380 6.49 34.63 2.52
N LEU A 381 7.49 33.82 2.82
CA LEU A 381 8.66 33.60 1.99
C LEU A 381 8.68 32.15 1.52
N ARG A 382 9.00 31.95 0.25
CA ARG A 382 9.14 30.63 -0.36
C ARG A 382 10.52 30.49 -0.99
N ARG A 383 11.08 29.28 -0.91
CA ARG A 383 12.33 28.92 -1.60
C ARG A 383 12.26 27.51 -2.15
N GLU A 384 12.79 27.33 -3.35
CA GLU A 384 12.81 26.05 -4.06
C GLU A 384 13.79 25.06 -3.41
N VAL A 385 13.33 23.82 -3.22
CA VAL A 385 14.12 22.69 -2.73
C VAL A 385 14.05 21.50 -3.69
N VAL A 386 15.13 20.72 -3.68
CA VAL A 386 15.30 19.49 -4.44
C VAL A 386 15.59 18.36 -3.46
N LEU A 387 15.13 17.14 -3.76
CA LEU A 387 15.48 15.94 -2.99
C LEU A 387 17.01 15.74 -2.97
N SER A 388 17.54 15.46 -1.78
CA SER A 388 18.98 15.51 -1.47
C SER A 388 19.79 14.35 -1.98
#